data_AF-A0A7W8YGK3-F1
#
_entry.id   AF-A0A7W8YGK3-F1
#
_cell.length_a   1.000
_cell.length_b   1.000
_cell.length_c   1.000
_cell.angle_alpha   90.00
_cell.angle_beta   90.00
_cell.angle_gamma   90.00
#
_symmetry.space_group_name_H-M   'P 1'
#
loop_
_entity.id
_entity.type
_entity.pdbx_description
1 polymer ?
#
loop_
_entity_poly.entity_id
_entity_poly.type
_entity_poly.pdbx_seq_one_letter_code
_entity_poly.pdbx_strand_id
1 'polypeptide(L)'
;MSVLLFLHVTALVLGFAMLIAYGTVCHVVARSNHAEFARLAFKAVGELDLAGRLLIIAGLILGLLLARPFGYDAPWLLASDVLMALAILNGALILEPFQKRLMAAAVAGTTPLLPPQRSNLALYANIAGFFFWTASIWLMIAKPGIVQ
;
A
#
# COMPACT_ATOMS: atom_id res chain seq x y z
N MET A 1 -11.74 -6.50 23.70
CA MET A 1 -12.07 -6.01 22.32
C MET A 1 -11.26 -4.77 21.95
N SER A 2 -11.12 -3.79 22.84
CA SER A 2 -10.45 -2.51 22.57
C SER A 2 -8.96 -2.62 22.17
N VAL A 3 -8.19 -3.53 22.79
CA VAL A 3 -6.76 -3.70 22.45
C VAL A 3 -6.57 -4.29 21.05
N LEU A 4 -7.34 -5.32 20.68
CA LEU A 4 -7.27 -5.91 19.34
C LEU A 4 -7.67 -4.90 18.26
N LEU A 5 -8.71 -4.11 18.51
CA LEU A 5 -9.12 -3.03 17.61
C LEU A 5 -8.02 -1.98 17.46
N PHE A 6 -7.40 -1.57 18.57
CA PHE A 6 -6.29 -0.62 18.54
C PHE A 6 -5.10 -1.16 17.73
N LEU A 7 -4.72 -2.43 17.93
CA LEU A 7 -3.65 -3.07 17.18
C LEU A 7 -3.98 -3.17 15.69
N HIS A 8 -5.22 -3.54 15.34
CA HIS A 8 -5.69 -3.61 13.96
C HIS A 8 -5.58 -2.24 13.26
N VAL A 9 -6.13 -1.19 13.88
CA VAL A 9 -6.11 0.18 13.33
C VAL A 9 -4.67 0.68 13.19
N THR A 10 -3.85 0.49 14.24
CA THR A 10 -2.44 0.92 14.23
C THR A 10 -1.65 0.20 13.15
N ALA A 11 -1.83 -1.13 13.02
CA ALA A 11 -1.15 -1.92 12.00
C ALA A 11 -1.53 -1.48 10.58
N LEU A 12 -2.82 -1.26 10.31
CA LEU A 12 -3.26 -0.81 8.99
C LEU A 12 -2.81 0.61 8.67
N VAL A 13 -2.95 1.56 9.61
CA VAL A 13 -2.55 2.96 9.40
C VAL A 13 -1.04 3.08 9.18
N LEU A 14 -0.22 2.44 10.02
CA LEU A 14 1.22 2.46 9.86
C LEU A 14 1.66 1.72 8.60
N GLY A 15 1.09 0.54 8.32
CA GLY A 15 1.40 -0.22 7.11
C GLY A 15 1.09 0.57 5.84
N PHE A 16 -0.09 1.19 5.79
CA PHE A 16 -0.49 2.07 4.69
C PHE A 16 0.45 3.27 4.53
N ALA A 17 0.75 3.97 5.62
CA ALA A 17 1.64 5.14 5.59
C ALA A 17 3.04 4.78 5.07
N MET A 18 3.60 3.66 5.53
CA MET A 18 4.90 3.17 5.07
C MET A 18 4.89 2.83 3.57
N LEU A 19 3.86 2.12 3.09
CA LEU A 19 3.76 1.71 1.68
C LEU A 19 3.55 2.90 0.74
N ILE A 20 2.70 3.87 1.11
CA ILE A 20 2.49 5.10 0.32
C ILE A 20 3.75 5.96 0.32
N ALA A 21 4.42 6.12 1.46
CA ALA A 21 5.67 6.87 1.54
C ALA A 21 6.74 6.22 0.65
N TYR A 22 6.91 4.90 0.73
CA TYR A 22 7.83 4.15 -0.11
C TYR A 22 7.50 4.30 -1.60
N GLY A 23 6.24 4.12 -2.00
CA GLY A 23 5.80 4.31 -3.38
C GLY A 23 6.04 5.73 -3.91
N THR A 24 5.82 6.74 -3.07
CA THR A 24 6.05 8.15 -3.41
C THR A 24 7.54 8.44 -3.61
N VAL A 25 8.41 7.94 -2.73
CA VAL A 25 9.86 8.07 -2.88
C VAL A 25 10.32 7.41 -4.18
N CYS A 26 9.82 6.22 -4.50
CA CYS A 26 10.15 5.54 -5.77
C CYS A 26 9.79 6.39 -7.00
N HIS A 27 8.67 7.11 -6.97
CA HIS A 27 8.26 8.01 -8.04
C HIS A 27 9.16 9.23 -8.18
N VAL A 28 9.51 9.86 -7.07
CA VAL A 28 10.42 11.02 -7.06
C VAL A 28 11.78 10.60 -7.61
N VAL A 29 12.29 9.44 -7.16
CA VAL A 29 13.54 8.85 -7.63
C VAL A 29 13.50 8.51 -9.12
N ALA A 30 12.42 7.92 -9.62
CA ALA A 30 12.28 7.59 -11.04
C ALA A 30 12.38 8.84 -11.94
N ARG A 31 11.97 10.00 -11.45
CA ARG A 31 12.02 11.28 -12.18
C ARG A 31 13.35 12.00 -12.10
N SER A 32 14.20 11.70 -11.11
CA SER A 32 15.47 12.41 -10.94
C SER A 32 16.54 11.98 -11.95
N ASN A 33 16.41 10.80 -12.58
CA ASN A 33 17.41 10.25 -13.52
C ASN A 33 18.85 10.15 -12.96
N HIS A 34 19.02 10.14 -11.64
CA HIS A 34 20.32 10.00 -10.98
C HIS A 34 20.42 8.65 -10.28
N ALA A 35 21.21 7.73 -10.83
CA ALA A 35 21.35 6.37 -10.31
C ALA A 35 21.92 6.31 -8.88
N GLU A 36 22.85 7.21 -8.54
CA GLU A 36 23.42 7.27 -7.19
C GLU A 36 22.39 7.72 -6.14
N PHE A 37 21.62 8.76 -6.45
CA PHE A 37 20.50 9.20 -5.62
C PHE A 37 19.47 8.08 -5.44
N ALA A 38 19.13 7.37 -6.52
CA ALA A 38 18.22 6.25 -6.46
C ALA A 38 18.70 5.14 -5.52
N ARG A 39 19.98 4.78 -5.60
CA ARG A 39 20.58 3.75 -4.74
C ARG A 39 20.55 4.16 -3.27
N LEU A 40 20.89 5.42 -2.95
CA LEU A 40 20.84 5.94 -1.59
C LEU A 40 19.41 5.97 -1.05
N ALA A 41 18.45 6.42 -1.86
CA ALA A 41 17.04 6.43 -1.50
C ALA A 41 16.55 5.01 -1.20
N PHE A 42 16.78 4.04 -2.08
CA PHE A 42 16.38 2.65 -1.86
C PHE A 42 17.02 2.02 -0.63
N LYS A 43 18.28 2.34 -0.34
CA LYS A 43 18.93 1.89 0.89
C LYS A 43 18.26 2.48 2.14
N ALA A 44 17.80 3.73 2.08
CA ALA A 44 17.14 4.39 3.20
C ALA A 44 15.70 3.90 3.42
N VAL A 45 14.97 3.58 2.35
CA VAL A 45 13.54 3.28 2.42
C VAL A 45 13.17 1.81 2.15
N GLY A 46 14.13 0.95 1.79
CA GLY A 46 13.84 -0.46 1.43
C GLY A 46 13.18 -1.26 2.54
N GLU A 47 13.57 -1.03 3.80
CA GLU A 47 12.98 -1.69 4.97
C GLU A 47 11.52 -1.28 5.21
N LEU A 48 11.09 -0.10 4.74
CA LEU A 48 9.71 0.37 4.89
C LEU A 48 8.73 -0.46 4.06
N ASP A 49 9.14 -1.01 2.91
CA ASP A 49 8.25 -1.87 2.09
C ASP A 49 7.93 -3.17 2.84
N LEU A 50 8.96 -3.84 3.36
CA LEU A 50 8.78 -5.09 4.10
C LEU A 50 8.01 -4.86 5.39
N ALA A 51 8.40 -3.86 6.19
CA ALA A 51 7.70 -3.51 7.42
C ALA A 51 6.23 -3.15 7.16
N GLY A 52 5.97 -2.36 6.11
CA GLY A 52 4.63 -1.98 5.70
C GLY A 52 3.77 -3.19 5.32
N ARG A 53 4.30 -4.11 4.50
CA ARG A 53 3.60 -5.36 4.11
C ARG A 53 3.26 -6.24 5.31
N LEU A 54 4.23 -6.44 6.22
CA LEU A 54 4.02 -7.24 7.43
C LEU A 54 2.93 -6.64 8.31
N LEU A 55 2.93 -5.32 8.48
CA LEU A 55 1.89 -4.61 9.23
C LEU A 55 0.51 -4.73 8.57
N ILE A 56 0.42 -4.62 7.24
CA ILE A 56 -0.84 -4.85 6.52
C ILE A 56 -1.34 -6.28 6.73
N ILE A 57 -0.47 -7.29 6.60
CA ILE A 57 -0.85 -8.71 6.81
C ILE A 57 -1.35 -8.92 8.24
N ALA A 58 -0.62 -8.42 9.24
CA ALA A 58 -1.04 -8.50 10.64
C ALA A 58 -2.38 -7.79 10.87
N GLY A 59 -2.55 -6.59 10.30
CA GLY A 59 -3.80 -5.84 10.33
C GLY A 59 -4.97 -6.61 9.74
N LEU A 60 -4.78 -7.26 8.59
CA LEU A 60 -5.82 -8.08 7.94
C LEU A 60 -6.24 -9.28 8.80
N ILE A 61 -5.28 -10.01 9.37
CA ILE A 61 -5.56 -11.15 10.25
C ILE A 61 -6.38 -10.67 11.45
N LEU A 62 -5.98 -9.57 12.08
CA LEU A 62 -6.71 -8.98 13.21
C LEU A 62 -8.11 -8.51 12.78
N GLY A 63 -8.26 -7.93 11.59
CA GLY A 63 -9.54 -7.49 11.03
C GLY A 63 -10.52 -8.63 10.86
N LEU A 64 -10.07 -9.76 10.28
CA LEU A 64 -10.90 -10.96 10.12
C LEU A 64 -11.34 -11.56 11.46
N LEU A 65 -10.50 -11.46 12.50
CA LEU A 65 -10.87 -11.89 13.85
C LEU A 65 -11.90 -10.95 14.49
N LEU A 66 -11.74 -9.63 14.30
CA LEU A 66 -12.66 -8.61 14.80
C LEU A 66 -14.01 -8.58 14.06
N ALA A 67 -14.06 -9.11 12.84
CA ALA A 67 -15.28 -9.20 12.03
C ALA A 67 -16.25 -10.30 12.49
N ARG A 68 -15.78 -11.33 13.21
CA ARG A 68 -16.61 -12.47 13.68
C ARG A 68 -17.98 -12.09 14.28
N PRO A 69 -18.10 -11.12 15.21
CA PRO A 69 -19.39 -10.76 15.80
C PRO A 69 -20.35 -10.04 14.84
N PHE A 70 -19.86 -9.51 13.71
CA PHE A 70 -20.68 -8.75 12.76
C PHE A 70 -21.17 -9.59 11.58
N GLY A 71 -20.71 -10.84 11.46
CA GLY A 71 -20.88 -11.63 10.24
C GLY A 71 -19.95 -11.17 9.12
N TYR A 72 -19.53 -12.11 8.27
CA TYR A 72 -18.65 -11.83 7.13
C TYR A 72 -19.42 -11.33 5.89
N ASP A 73 -20.75 -11.37 5.95
CA ASP A 73 -21.69 -10.99 4.89
C ASP A 73 -22.17 -9.54 4.98
N ALA A 74 -21.74 -8.80 6.01
CA ALA A 74 -22.08 -7.40 6.17
C ALA A 74 -21.62 -6.58 4.93
N PRO A 75 -22.51 -5.83 4.24
CA PRO A 75 -22.18 -5.19 2.97
C PRO A 75 -20.98 -4.25 3.03
N TRP A 76 -20.84 -3.48 4.12
CA TRP A 76 -19.71 -2.56 4.32
C TRP A 76 -18.39 -3.31 4.51
N LEU A 77 -18.42 -4.48 5.15
CA LEU A 77 -17.24 -5.32 5.37
C LEU A 77 -16.80 -5.95 4.05
N LEU A 78 -17.73 -6.57 3.32
CA LEU A 78 -17.49 -7.13 1.98
C LEU A 78 -16.91 -6.09 1.02
N ALA A 79 -17.50 -4.89 0.97
CA ALA A 79 -16.99 -3.81 0.12
C ALA A 79 -15.57 -3.37 0.52
N SER A 80 -15.28 -3.32 1.83
CA SER A 80 -13.95 -2.97 2.33
C SER A 80 -12.91 -4.04 1.99
N ASP A 81 -13.27 -5.31 2.09
CA ASP A 81 -12.41 -6.45 1.75
C ASP A 81 -12.10 -6.48 0.25
N VAL A 82 -13.09 -6.19 -0.60
CA VAL A 82 -12.89 -6.05 -2.06
C VAL A 82 -11.92 -4.91 -2.36
N LEU A 83 -12.13 -3.72 -1.77
CA LEU A 83 -11.22 -2.58 -1.97
C LEU A 83 -9.80 -2.89 -1.50
N MET A 84 -9.67 -3.61 -0.40
CA MET A 84 -8.38 -4.00 0.14
C MET A 84 -7.69 -5.05 -0.74
N ALA A 85 -8.43 -6.02 -1.27
CA ALA A 85 -7.92 -6.96 -2.27
C ALA A 85 -7.44 -6.22 -3.52
N LEU A 86 -8.19 -5.24 -4.02
CA LEU A 86 -7.79 -4.40 -5.14
C LEU A 86 -6.52 -3.59 -4.82
N ALA A 87 -6.38 -3.05 -3.61
CA ALA A 87 -5.18 -2.36 -3.18
C ALA A 87 -3.95 -3.27 -3.13
N ILE A 88 -4.10 -4.49 -2.60
CA ILE A 88 -3.04 -5.51 -2.57
C ILE A 88 -2.64 -5.92 -3.99
N LEU A 89 -3.62 -6.22 -4.85
CA LEU A 89 -3.36 -6.60 -6.24
C LEU A 89 -2.69 -5.47 -7.03
N ASN A 90 -3.14 -4.23 -6.83
CA ASN A 90 -2.50 -3.05 -7.42
C ASN A 90 -1.03 -2.92 -6.98
N GLY A 91 -0.75 -3.15 -5.70
CA GLY A 91 0.61 -3.20 -5.16
C GLY A 91 1.46 -4.30 -5.79
N ALA A 92 0.96 -5.54 -5.76
CA ALA A 92 1.68 -6.73 -6.21
C ALA A 92 1.91 -6.78 -7.73
N LEU A 93 0.93 -6.33 -8.52
CA LEU A 93 0.95 -6.47 -9.99
C LEU A 93 1.57 -5.26 -10.69
N ILE A 94 1.51 -4.06 -10.09
CA ILE A 94 1.95 -2.82 -10.75
C ILE A 94 3.13 -2.19 -10.02
N LEU A 95 2.97 -1.88 -8.73
CA LEU A 95 3.96 -1.12 -7.98
C LEU A 95 5.23 -1.94 -7.70
N GLU A 96 5.09 -3.17 -7.24
CA GLU A 96 6.23 -4.02 -6.91
C GLU A 96 7.11 -4.32 -8.14
N PRO A 97 6.58 -4.71 -9.32
CA PRO A 97 7.40 -4.88 -10.52
C PRO A 97 8.04 -3.58 -10.97
N PHE A 98 7.36 -2.44 -10.80
CA PHE A 98 7.93 -1.12 -11.09
C PHE A 98 9.14 -0.83 -10.21
N GLN A 99 9.02 -1.03 -8.89
CA GLN A 99 10.09 -0.82 -7.92
C GLN A 99 11.30 -1.73 -8.18
N LYS A 100 11.07 -3.03 -8.43
CA LYS A 100 12.14 -3.98 -8.77
C LYS A 100 12.92 -3.56 -10.01
N ARG A 101 12.22 -3.13 -11.07
CA ARG A 101 12.86 -2.63 -12.30
C ARG A 101 13.64 -1.35 -12.05
N LEU A 102 13.08 -0.42 -11.27
CA LEU A 102 13.74 0.83 -10.94
C LEU A 102 15.03 0.60 -10.12
N MET A 103 14.98 -0.31 -9.15
CA MET A 103 16.16 -0.68 -8.36
C MET A 103 17.22 -1.37 -9.22
N ALA A 104 16.83 -2.28 -10.12
CA ALA A 104 17.76 -2.91 -11.06
C ALA A 104 18.44 -1.88 -11.97
N ALA A 105 17.70 -0.90 -12.49
CA ALA A 105 18.22 0.18 -13.31
C ALA A 105 19.20 1.09 -12.54
N ALA A 106 18.89 1.38 -11.27
CA ALA A 106 19.76 2.15 -10.38
C ALA A 106 21.07 1.42 -10.07
N VAL A 107 21.02 0.11 -9.80
CA VAL A 107 22.21 -0.72 -9.56
C VAL A 107 23.07 -0.83 -10.82
N ALA A 108 22.45 -0.95 -11.99
CA ALA A 108 23.14 -1.00 -13.28
C ALA A 108 23.74 0.35 -13.73
N GLY A 109 23.44 1.45 -13.02
CA GLY A 109 23.93 2.78 -13.40
C GLY A 109 23.29 3.34 -14.67
N THR A 110 22.17 2.78 -15.12
CA THR A 110 21.52 3.19 -16.37
C THR A 110 20.84 4.55 -16.26
N THR A 111 20.95 5.38 -17.30
CA THR A 111 20.23 6.66 -17.41
C THR A 111 19.61 6.80 -18.82
N PRO A 112 18.33 7.20 -18.95
CA PRO A 112 17.34 7.41 -17.88
C PRO A 112 16.98 6.11 -17.14
N LEU A 113 16.56 6.23 -15.88
CA LEU A 113 16.31 5.06 -15.02
C LEU A 113 15.14 4.20 -15.50
N LEU A 114 14.08 4.84 -16.02
CA LEU A 114 12.93 4.15 -16.62
C LEU A 114 12.25 5.03 -17.70
N PRO A 115 11.55 4.41 -18.68
CA PRO A 115 10.71 5.14 -19.63
C PRO A 115 9.55 5.89 -18.95
N PRO A 116 9.17 7.10 -19.41
CA PRO A 116 8.11 7.91 -18.80
C PRO A 116 6.75 7.21 -18.67
N GLN A 117 6.38 6.39 -19.65
CA GLN A 117 5.11 5.65 -19.64
C GLN A 117 4.99 4.71 -18.44
N ARG A 118 6.09 4.05 -18.06
CA ARG A 118 6.12 3.13 -16.92
C ARG A 118 6.06 3.87 -15.58
N SER A 119 6.63 5.08 -15.51
CA SER A 119 6.50 5.96 -14.35
C SER A 119 5.06 6.45 -14.18
N ASN A 120 4.39 6.85 -15.26
CA ASN A 120 2.99 7.30 -15.17
C ASN A 120 2.03 6.19 -14.74
N LEU A 121 2.19 4.97 -15.27
CA LEU A 121 1.38 3.82 -14.84
C LEU A 121 1.48 3.60 -13.33
N ALA A 122 2.70 3.56 -12.79
CA ALA A 122 2.90 3.38 -11.36
C ALA A 122 2.38 4.59 -10.54
N LEU A 123 2.31 5.80 -11.11
CA LEU A 123 1.76 6.97 -10.43
C LEU A 123 0.25 6.83 -10.27
N TYR A 124 -0.44 6.48 -11.36
CA TYR A 124 -1.88 6.21 -11.32
C TYR A 124 -2.20 5.03 -10.40
N ALA A 125 -1.38 3.98 -10.41
CA ALA A 125 -1.51 2.86 -9.48
C ALA A 125 -1.37 3.33 -8.01
N ASN A 126 -0.41 4.21 -7.72
CA ASN A 126 -0.25 4.74 -6.35
C ASN A 126 -1.44 5.60 -5.92
N ILE A 127 -1.97 6.44 -6.83
CA ILE A 127 -3.18 7.24 -6.60
C ILE A 127 -4.41 6.35 -6.39
N ALA A 128 -4.61 5.34 -7.23
CA ALA A 128 -5.70 4.38 -7.09
C ALA A 128 -5.61 3.63 -5.76
N GLY A 129 -4.40 3.19 -5.39
CA GLY A 129 -4.13 2.58 -4.09
C GLY A 129 -4.53 3.48 -2.93
N PHE A 130 -4.15 4.78 -2.96
CA PHE A 130 -4.58 5.76 -1.97
C PHE A 130 -6.11 5.80 -1.83
N PHE A 131 -6.84 5.90 -2.95
CA PHE A 131 -8.30 5.92 -2.93
C PHE A 131 -8.92 4.61 -2.40
N PHE A 132 -8.39 3.44 -2.78
CA PHE A 132 -8.87 2.16 -2.26
C PHE A 132 -8.73 2.08 -0.74
N TRP A 133 -7.57 2.49 -0.22
CA TRP A 133 -7.33 2.54 1.22
C TRP A 133 -8.24 3.54 1.94
N THR A 134 -8.35 4.78 1.44
CA THR A 134 -9.21 5.80 2.04
C THR A 134 -10.68 5.38 2.04
N ALA A 135 -11.16 4.80 0.94
CA ALA A 135 -12.53 4.31 0.84
C ALA A 135 -12.79 3.12 1.80
N SER A 136 -11.84 2.19 1.92
CA SER A 136 -11.93 1.08 2.88
C SER A 136 -11.99 1.58 4.33
N ILE A 137 -11.14 2.55 4.69
CA ILE A 137 -11.19 3.20 6.02
C ILE A 137 -12.53 3.89 6.25
N TRP A 138 -13.04 4.61 5.26
CA TRP A 138 -14.33 5.28 5.37
C TRP A 138 -15.48 4.30 5.60
N LEU A 139 -15.52 3.17 4.86
CA LEU A 139 -16.53 2.12 5.05
C LEU A 139 -16.47 1.52 6.46
N MET A 140 -15.27 1.34 7.01
CA MET A 140 -15.06 0.81 8.36
C MET A 140 -15.49 1.79 9.47
N ILE A 141 -15.49 3.10 9.19
CA ILE A 141 -15.95 4.15 10.11
C ILE A 141 -17.47 4.35 10.00
N ALA A 142 -17.96 4.58 8.78
CA ALA A 142 -19.37 4.90 8.53
C ALA A 142 -20.29 3.69 8.70
N LYS A 143 -19.77 2.48 8.41
CA LYS A 143 -20.48 1.20 8.48
C LYS A 143 -21.91 1.27 7.92
N PRO A 144 -22.09 1.73 6.67
CA PRO A 144 -23.41 1.90 6.07
C PRO A 144 -24.18 0.58 6.10
N GLY A 145 -25.45 0.64 6.49
CA GLY A 145 -26.33 -0.52 6.59
C GLY A 145 -26.39 -1.19 7.96
N ILE A 146 -25.56 -0.78 8.93
CA ILE A 146 -25.84 -1.07 10.34
C ILE A 146 -26.88 -0.06 10.82
N VAL A 147 -28.13 -0.49 10.99
CA VAL A 147 -29.15 0.30 11.71
C VAL A 147 -28.68 0.37 13.16
N GLN A 148 -28.36 1.58 13.64
CA GLN A 148 -27.99 1.82 15.04
C GLN A 148 -29.21 1.69 15.95
#